data_AF-A0A3S1CCK2-F1
#
_entry.id   AF-A0A3S1CCK2-F1
#
_cell.length_a   1.000
_cell.length_b   1.000
_cell.length_c   1.000
_cell.angle_alpha   90.00
_cell.angle_beta   90.00
_cell.angle_gamma   90.00
#
_symmetry.space_group_name_H-M   'P 1'
#
loop_
_entity.id
_entity.type
_entity.pdbx_description
1 polymer ?
#
loop_
_entity_poly.entity_id
_entity_poly.type
_entity_poly.pdbx_seq_one_letter_code
_entity_poly.pdbx_strand_id
1 'polypeptide(L)'
;MAIEADIAANPERAKYKKIPLESIKSALQGSDPASLAMEAFDTNGIEGKPRKVEVAYPQPNQALVTITQNDLVKNSRDTVRYRVELSTFGRTILATSPPMWQIVWVGKRNSNENSAE
;
A
#
# COMPACT_ATOMS: atom_id res chain seq x y z
N MET A 1 -16.78 21.03 -6.18
CA MET A 1 -17.15 19.64 -5.86
C MET A 1 -16.19 18.73 -6.61
N ALA A 2 -15.22 18.11 -5.93
CA ALA A 2 -14.19 17.30 -6.58
C ALA A 2 -13.81 16.12 -5.69
N ILE A 3 -14.72 15.15 -5.52
CA ILE A 3 -14.42 13.90 -4.80
C ILE A 3 -14.93 12.63 -5.50
N GLU A 4 -15.61 12.72 -6.66
CA GLU A 4 -16.28 11.56 -7.27
C GLU A 4 -15.52 10.89 -8.44
N ALA A 5 -14.43 11.48 -8.94
CA ALA A 5 -13.73 10.93 -10.11
C ALA A 5 -12.73 9.80 -9.82
N ASP A 6 -12.41 9.51 -8.55
CA ASP A 6 -11.35 8.52 -8.18
C ASP A 6 -11.88 7.08 -8.05
N ILE A 7 -13.21 6.87 -8.00
CA ILE A 7 -13.81 5.54 -7.79
C ILE A 7 -14.14 4.82 -9.11
N ALA A 8 -14.44 5.56 -10.19
CA ALA A 8 -14.82 4.97 -11.48
C ALA A 8 -13.65 4.40 -12.31
N ALA A 9 -12.40 4.78 -12.02
CA ALA A 9 -11.25 4.46 -12.87
C ALA A 9 -10.48 3.19 -12.46
N ASN A 10 -10.69 2.63 -11.26
CA ASN A 10 -9.90 1.50 -10.80
C ASN A 10 -10.73 0.52 -9.92
N PRO A 11 -11.31 -0.56 -10.50
CA PRO A 11 -12.12 -1.53 -9.76
C PRO A 11 -11.33 -2.24 -8.66
N GLU A 12 -10.00 -2.23 -8.73
CA GLU A 12 -9.14 -2.76 -7.68
C GLU A 12 -9.12 -1.87 -6.44
N ARG A 13 -9.19 -0.54 -6.58
CA ARG A 13 -9.24 0.41 -5.45
C ARG A 13 -10.56 0.31 -4.69
N ALA A 14 -11.67 0.03 -5.38
CA ALA A 14 -12.99 -0.13 -4.77
C ALA A 14 -13.06 -1.25 -3.72
N LYS A 15 -12.15 -2.24 -3.80
CA LYS A 15 -12.06 -3.36 -2.84
C LYS A 15 -11.35 -2.98 -1.53
N TYR A 16 -10.80 -1.77 -1.42
CA TYR A 16 -10.03 -1.31 -0.27
C TYR A 16 -10.62 -0.01 0.28
N LYS A 17 -10.58 0.13 1.60
CA LYS A 17 -10.82 1.39 2.27
C LYS A 17 -9.60 2.29 2.08
N LYS A 18 -9.77 3.38 1.32
CA LYS A 18 -8.72 4.38 1.08
C LYS A 18 -8.23 4.96 2.41
N ILE A 19 -6.92 5.01 2.59
CA ILE A 19 -6.25 5.68 3.71
C ILE A 19 -5.76 7.04 3.18
N PRO A 20 -6.13 8.17 3.82
CA PRO A 20 -5.60 9.47 3.45
C PRO A 20 -4.08 9.50 3.62
N LEU A 21 -3.35 9.93 2.59
CA LEU A 21 -1.88 10.04 2.66
C LEU A 21 -1.42 11.00 3.77
N GLU A 22 -2.24 12.00 4.09
CA GLU A 22 -2.02 12.96 5.18
C GLU A 22 -1.99 12.30 6.57
N SER A 23 -2.58 11.10 6.72
CA SER A 23 -2.53 10.35 7.97
C SER A 23 -1.23 9.57 8.17
N ILE A 24 -0.41 9.45 7.12
CA ILE A 24 0.86 8.73 7.16
C ILE A 24 1.93 9.71 7.67
N LYS A 25 2.54 9.39 8.82
CA LYS A 25 3.58 10.24 9.43
C LYS A 25 4.98 10.00 8.87
N SER A 26 5.14 8.96 8.06
CA SER A 26 6.42 8.56 7.44
C SER A 26 6.65 9.29 6.11
N ALA A 27 7.85 9.14 5.55
CA ALA A 27 8.16 9.69 4.24
C ALA A 27 7.25 9.09 3.16
N LEU A 28 6.63 9.94 2.34
CA LEU A 28 5.83 9.51 1.18
C LEU A 28 6.68 9.33 -0.09
N GLN A 29 7.98 9.63 -0.01
CA GLN A 29 8.92 9.60 -1.13
C GLN A 29 10.24 8.94 -0.74
N GLY A 30 10.87 8.24 -1.67
CA GLY A 30 12.06 7.43 -1.40
C GLY A 30 12.53 6.65 -2.62
N SER A 31 13.61 5.88 -2.48
CA SER A 31 14.25 5.15 -3.59
C SER A 31 13.79 3.71 -3.74
N ASP A 32 13.29 3.09 -2.68
CA ASP A 32 12.80 1.70 -2.68
C ASP A 32 11.30 1.65 -2.35
N PRO A 33 10.45 1.19 -3.29
CA PRO A 33 9.01 1.06 -3.07
C PRO A 33 8.64 0.18 -1.88
N ALA A 34 9.39 -0.90 -1.64
CA ALA A 34 9.09 -1.86 -0.59
C ALA A 34 9.27 -1.23 0.79
N SER A 35 10.45 -0.62 1.00
CA SER A 35 10.78 0.09 2.24
C SER A 35 9.82 1.25 2.48
N LEU A 36 9.52 2.06 1.46
CA LEU A 36 8.53 3.14 1.52
C LEU A 36 7.17 2.67 2.02
N ALA A 37 6.64 1.62 1.39
CA ALA A 37 5.36 1.05 1.80
C ALA A 37 5.42 0.57 3.24
N MET A 38 6.47 -0.18 3.61
CA MET A 38 6.64 -0.68 4.98
C MET A 38 6.68 0.44 6.02
N GLU A 39 7.47 1.49 5.80
CA GLU A 39 7.56 2.65 6.70
C GLU A 39 6.21 3.37 6.83
N ALA A 40 5.45 3.49 5.73
CA ALA A 40 4.12 4.07 5.75
C ALA A 40 3.10 3.24 6.57
N PHE A 41 3.34 1.93 6.74
CA PHE A 41 2.51 1.08 7.58
C PHE A 41 2.98 0.96 9.03
N ASP A 42 4.28 1.08 9.30
CA ASP A 42 4.82 0.92 10.66
C ASP A 42 4.31 1.99 11.63
N THR A 43 3.90 3.15 11.12
CA THR A 43 3.24 4.21 11.90
C THR A 43 1.84 3.86 12.41
N ASN A 44 1.24 2.74 11.97
CA ASN A 44 -0.06 2.24 12.45
C ASN A 44 0.05 1.19 13.57
N GLY A 45 1.22 1.01 14.17
CA GLY A 45 1.36 0.35 15.49
C GLY A 45 1.12 -1.15 15.51
N ILE A 46 1.67 -1.92 14.55
CA ILE A 46 1.56 -3.38 14.57
C ILE A 46 2.93 -4.05 14.54
N GLU A 47 3.85 -3.66 15.43
CA GLU A 47 5.14 -4.33 15.61
C GLU A 47 4.98 -5.84 15.87
N GLY A 48 5.87 -6.65 15.28
CA GLY A 48 6.10 -8.04 15.71
C GLY A 48 5.24 -9.16 15.09
N LYS A 49 4.33 -8.88 14.15
CA LYS A 49 3.56 -9.95 13.46
C LYS A 49 4.19 -10.33 12.11
N PRO A 50 4.09 -11.61 11.68
CA PRO A 50 4.54 -12.03 10.35
C PRO A 50 3.77 -11.26 9.27
N ARG A 51 4.51 -10.50 8.46
CA ARG A 51 4.00 -9.69 7.34
C ARG A 51 4.59 -10.24 6.06
N LYS A 52 3.73 -10.53 5.06
CA LYS A 52 4.17 -10.86 3.71
C LYS A 52 4.10 -9.60 2.86
N VAL A 53 5.24 -9.16 2.35
CA VAL A 53 5.34 -7.99 1.46
C VAL A 53 5.58 -8.50 0.03
N GLU A 54 4.68 -8.15 -0.88
CA GLU A 54 4.79 -8.48 -2.30
C GLU A 54 4.86 -7.18 -3.09
N VAL A 55 5.86 -7.07 -3.96
CA VAL A 55 6.05 -5.91 -4.83
C VAL A 55 5.84 -6.35 -6.26
N ALA A 56 4.95 -5.67 -6.96
CA ALA A 56 4.68 -5.87 -8.38
C ALA A 56 4.90 -4.57 -9.14
N TYR A 57 5.49 -4.66 -10.33
CA TYR A 57 5.74 -3.53 -11.22
C TYR A 57 4.86 -3.66 -12.46
N PRO A 58 3.56 -3.27 -12.40
CA PRO A 58 2.68 -3.37 -13.56
C PRO A 58 3.15 -2.46 -14.71
N GLN A 59 3.85 -1.37 -14.41
CA GLN A 59 4.46 -0.48 -15.39
C GLN A 59 5.84 -0.02 -14.88
N PRO A 60 6.77 0.38 -15.76
CA PRO A 60 8.10 0.85 -15.34
C PRO A 60 8.06 2.05 -14.38
N ASN A 61 7.02 2.88 -14.49
CA ASN A 61 6.77 4.05 -13.67
C ASN A 61 5.79 3.78 -12.51
N GLN A 62 5.35 2.53 -12.30
CA GLN A 62 4.34 2.17 -11.31
C GLN A 62 4.76 0.95 -10.51
N ALA A 63 4.70 1.06 -9.19
CA ALA A 63 4.90 -0.05 -8.27
C ALA A 63 3.65 -0.24 -7.42
N LEU A 64 3.27 -1.51 -7.23
CA LEU A 64 2.18 -1.95 -6.37
C LEU A 64 2.78 -2.78 -5.26
N VAL A 65 2.66 -2.31 -4.03
CA VAL A 65 3.11 -3.07 -2.85
C VAL A 65 1.89 -3.57 -2.12
N THR A 66 1.80 -4.89 -1.98
CA THR A 66 0.76 -5.56 -1.20
C THR A 66 1.37 -6.08 0.08
N ILE A 67 0.85 -5.63 1.22
CA ILE A 67 1.27 -6.12 2.54
C ILE A 67 0.14 -6.94 3.11
N THR A 68 0.37 -8.23 3.30
CA THR A 68 -0.59 -9.12 3.95
C THR A 68 -0.10 -9.43 5.36
N GLN A 69 -0.95 -9.16 6.33
CA GLN A 69 -0.72 -9.44 7.73
C GLN A 69 -1.80 -10.41 8.22
N ASN A 70 -1.38 -11.55 8.74
CA ASN A 70 -2.28 -12.49 9.37
C ASN A 70 -2.35 -12.16 10.85
N ASP A 71 -3.52 -11.74 11.32
CA ASP A 71 -3.76 -11.60 12.74
C ASP A 71 -4.12 -12.97 13.33
N LEU A 72 -3.18 -13.57 14.04
CA LEU A 72 -3.38 -14.84 14.77
C LEU A 72 -3.92 -14.57 16.18
N VAL A 73 -4.90 -13.67 16.32
CA VAL A 73 -5.61 -13.54 17.60
C VAL A 73 -6.50 -14.78 17.74
N LYS A 74 -6.27 -15.51 18.84
CA LYS A 74 -6.69 -16.89 19.21
C LYS A 74 -8.02 -17.47 18.67
N ASN A 75 -8.98 -16.69 18.16
CA ASN A 75 -10.28 -17.16 17.69
C ASN A 75 -10.77 -16.51 16.37
N SER A 76 -9.94 -15.72 15.66
CA SER A 76 -10.31 -15.13 14.36
C SER A 76 -9.11 -15.18 13.41
N ARG A 77 -9.29 -15.74 12.22
CA ARG A 77 -8.31 -15.64 11.11
C ARG A 77 -8.56 -14.33 10.37
N ASP A 78 -8.35 -13.21 11.04
CA ASP A 78 -8.46 -11.92 10.38
C ASP A 78 -7.17 -11.65 9.60
N THR A 79 -7.26 -11.78 8.28
CA THR A 79 -6.18 -11.37 7.38
C THR A 79 -6.43 -9.94 6.95
N VAL A 80 -5.50 -9.05 7.31
CA VAL A 80 -5.51 -7.66 6.87
C VAL A 80 -4.56 -7.54 5.68
N ARG A 81 -5.10 -7.08 4.55
CA ARG A 81 -4.33 -6.79 3.35
C ARG A 81 -4.30 -5.29 3.12
N TYR A 82 -3.10 -4.76 3.01
CA TYR A 82 -2.87 -3.41 2.60
C TYR A 82 -2.31 -3.37 1.18
N ARG A 83 -2.67 -2.32 0.45
CA ARG A 83 -2.18 -2.06 -0.90
C ARG A 83 -1.68 -0.62 -0.96
N VAL A 84 -0.47 -0.45 -1.44
CA VAL A 84 0.17 0.84 -1.68
C VAL A 84 0.46 0.92 -3.15
N GLU A 85 0.05 2.02 -3.76
CA GLU A 85 0.40 2.33 -5.14
C GLU A 85 1.41 3.46 -5.10
N LEU A 86 2.53 3.21 -5.78
CA LEU A 86 3.61 4.17 -5.93
C LEU A 86 3.78 4.48 -7.41
N SER A 87 4.11 5.73 -7.68
CA SER A 87 4.50 6.21 -9.00
C SER A 87 5.91 6.72 -8.93
N THR A 88 6.68 6.57 -10.01
CA THR A 88 7.95 7.27 -10.12
C THR A 88 7.70 8.77 -10.18
N PHE A 89 8.39 9.54 -9.37
CA PHE A 89 8.32 10.99 -9.31
C PHE A 89 9.67 11.59 -9.70
N GLY A 90 9.65 12.61 -10.55
CA GLY A 90 10.84 13.31 -11.01
C GLY A 90 11.44 12.77 -12.31
N ARG A 91 12.20 13.64 -12.98
CA ARG A 91 13.02 13.26 -14.14
C ARG A 91 14.37 12.78 -13.61
N THR A 92 14.78 11.60 -14.01
CA THR A 92 16.16 11.12 -13.87
C THR A 92 17.06 12.09 -14.65
N ILE A 93 17.71 13.02 -13.96
CA ILE A 93 18.59 14.02 -14.62
C ILE A 93 19.84 13.34 -15.18
N LEU A 94 20.18 12.16 -14.66
CA LEU A 94 21.25 11.29 -15.12
C LEU A 94 20.66 9.91 -15.45
N ALA A 95 21.08 9.30 -16.56
CA ALA A 95 20.61 7.99 -17.02
C ALA A 95 20.90 6.84 -16.04
N THR A 96 21.68 7.09 -14.98
CA THR A 96 22.10 6.12 -13.95
C THR A 96 21.50 6.38 -12.57
N SER A 97 20.70 7.44 -12.37
CA SER A 97 20.08 7.66 -11.06
C SER A 97 18.90 6.72 -10.85
N PRO A 98 18.76 6.09 -9.67
CA PRO A 98 17.60 5.27 -9.37
C PRO A 98 16.32 6.12 -9.42
N PRO A 99 15.20 5.57 -9.91
CA PRO A 99 13.94 6.28 -9.92
C PRO A 99 13.52 6.60 -8.48
N MET A 100 13.13 7.85 -8.26
CA MET A 100 12.47 8.23 -7.00
C MET A 100 11.02 7.79 -7.08
N TRP A 101 10.53 7.16 -6.03
CA TRP A 101 9.17 6.68 -5.89
C TRP A 101 8.40 7.57 -4.94
N GLN A 102 7.13 7.81 -5.27
CA GLN A 102 6.19 8.53 -4.44
C GLN A 102 4.94 7.68 -4.24
N ILE A 103 4.49 7.59 -2.99
CA ILE A 103 3.20 6.98 -2.66
C ILE A 103 2.09 7.90 -3.17
N VAL A 104 1.27 7.37 -4.08
CA VAL A 104 0.14 8.10 -4.67
C VAL A 104 -1.20 7.62 -4.13
N TRP A 105 -1.24 6.41 -3.57
CA TRP A 105 -2.47 5.86 -3.00
C TRP A 105 -2.17 4.76 -1.98
N VAL A 106 -2.99 4.68 -0.93
CA VAL A 106 -2.96 3.61 0.07
C VAL A 106 -4.37 3.13 0.35
N GLY A 107 -4.54 1.82 0.46
CA GLY A 107 -5.80 1.19 0.80
C GLY A 107 -5.62 0.04 1.77
N LYS A 108 -6.61 -0.16 2.64
CA LYS A 108 -6.71 -1.27 3.58
C LYS A 108 -7.95 -2.10 3.29
N ARG A 109 -7.80 -3.43 3.26
CA ARG A 109 -8.88 -4.39 3.17
C ARG A 109 -8.72 -5.40 4.29
N ASN A 110 -9.79 -5.62 5.04
CA ASN A 110 -9.88 -6.76 5.95
C ASN A 110 -10.54 -7.90 5.17
N SER A 111 -9.94 -9.09 5.12
CA SER A 111 -10.68 -10.28 4.73
C SER A 111 -11.11 -10.98 6.01
N ASN A 112 -12.37 -10.77 6.35
CA ASN A 112 -13.05 -11.50 7.40
C ASN A 112 -13.48 -12.82 6.74
N GLU A 113 -12.82 -13.93 7.05
CA GLU A 113 -13.26 -15.26 6.61
C GLU A 113 -14.41 -15.70 7.53
N ASN A 114 -15.59 -15.09 7.37
CA ASN A 114 -16.84 -15.67 7.87
C ASN A 114 -17.34 -16.66 6.83
N SER A 115 -16.65 -17.80 6.73
CA SER A 115 -17.28 -19.05 6.32
C SER A 115 -17.83 -19.69 7.59
N ALA A 116 -19.00 -19.21 8.02
CA ALA A 116 -19.87 -20.01 8.86
C ALA A 116 -20.58 -20.98 7.90
N GLU A 117 -20.16 -22.24 7.92
CA GLU A 117 -20.94 -23.37 7.42
C GLU A 117 -21.48 -24.13 8.63
#